data_AF-A0A5E4P4V4-F1
#
_entry.id   AF-A0A5E4P4V4-F1
#
_cell.length_a   1.000
_cell.length_b   1.000
_cell.length_c   1.000
_cell.angle_alpha   90.00
_cell.angle_beta   90.00
_cell.angle_gamma   90.00
#
_symmetry.space_group_name_H-M   'P 1'
#
loop_
_entity.id
_entity.type
_entity.pdbx_description
1 polymer ?
#
loop_
_entity_poly.entity_id
_entity_poly.type
_entity_poly.pdbx_seq_one_letter_code
_entity_poly.pdbx_strand_id
1 'polypeptide(L)'
;MRAKSGKKITLDLNTLDIKGRGINGVYLSLLGTSAEDGDCGQVGRGNRVNGIIPLNRPGSSEAAAGKNPVSHIGKIYNLLTYKIASRVYTDLGNVGDTYVWLLSQIGSPVDQPHIIAVQCTSENGVDMASVQPKINDIVEDEFDHLDRFIDDLIKGKIAVA
;
A
#
# COMPACT_ATOMS: atom_id res chain seq x y z
N MET A 1 -19.75 -0.64 -10.68
CA MET A 1 -19.82 -1.91 -11.43
C MET A 1 -18.48 -2.62 -11.29
N ARG A 2 -18.41 -3.83 -10.71
CA ARG A 2 -17.15 -4.61 -10.74
C ARG A 2 -16.97 -5.17 -12.15
N ALA A 3 -15.98 -4.69 -12.89
CA ALA A 3 -15.62 -5.27 -14.17
C ALA A 3 -15.30 -6.76 -13.97
N LYS A 4 -16.12 -7.66 -14.53
CA LYS A 4 -15.77 -9.08 -14.60
C LYS A 4 -14.60 -9.18 -15.57
N SER A 5 -13.40 -9.41 -15.03
CA SER A 5 -12.27 -9.87 -15.82
C SER A 5 -12.72 -11.13 -16.58
N GLY A 6 -12.73 -11.10 -17.92
CA GLY A 6 -13.06 -12.27 -18.75
C GLY A 6 -12.02 -13.39 -18.69
N LYS A 7 -11.13 -13.36 -17.70
CA LYS A 7 -10.06 -14.34 -17.53
C LYS A 7 -10.58 -15.56 -16.78
N LYS A 8 -10.24 -16.75 -17.29
CA LYS A 8 -10.41 -18.01 -16.55
C LYS A 8 -9.52 -17.96 -15.31
N ILE A 9 -10.10 -18.23 -14.14
CA ILE A 9 -9.38 -18.30 -12.87
C ILE A 9 -9.27 -19.78 -12.49
N THR A 10 -8.06 -20.24 -12.21
CA THR A 10 -7.79 -21.54 -11.59
C THR A 10 -7.40 -21.29 -10.14
N LEU A 11 -7.93 -22.09 -9.22
CA LEU A 11 -7.61 -22.03 -7.80
C LEU A 11 -6.96 -23.36 -7.41
N ASP A 12 -5.74 -23.28 -6.88
CA ASP A 12 -5.02 -24.39 -6.30
C ASP A 12 -4.89 -24.19 -4.79
N LEU A 13 -5.07 -25.26 -4.01
CA LEU A 13 -5.01 -25.24 -2.55
C LEU A 13 -4.02 -26.30 -2.08
N ASN A 14 -3.13 -25.93 -1.16
CA ASN A 14 -2.13 -26.81 -0.55
C ASN A 14 -1.52 -27.81 -1.56
N THR A 15 -0.85 -27.29 -2.58
CA THR A 15 -0.40 -28.07 -3.74
C THR A 15 0.62 -29.16 -3.43
N LEU A 16 1.19 -29.17 -2.23
CA LEU A 16 2.08 -30.23 -1.74
C LEU A 16 1.33 -31.38 -1.03
N ASP A 17 0.02 -31.27 -0.82
CA ASP A 17 -0.76 -32.34 -0.19
C ASP A 17 -0.85 -33.56 -1.12
N ILE A 18 -0.57 -34.75 -0.59
CA ILE A 18 -0.57 -36.03 -1.32
C ILE A 18 -1.52 -37.01 -0.63
N LYS A 19 -2.62 -37.36 -1.33
CA LYS A 19 -3.58 -38.37 -0.87
C LYS A 19 -2.90 -39.72 -0.61
N GLY A 20 -3.27 -40.37 0.48
CA GLY A 20 -2.77 -41.70 0.85
C GLY A 20 -1.48 -41.70 1.67
N ARG A 21 -0.86 -40.55 1.93
CA ARG A 21 0.35 -40.44 2.78
C ARG A 21 0.06 -40.20 4.27
N GLY A 22 -1.21 -40.23 4.68
CA GLY A 22 -1.61 -39.94 6.06
C GLY A 22 -1.23 -38.51 6.47
N ILE A 23 -0.87 -38.33 7.74
CA ILE A 23 -0.55 -37.01 8.33
C ILE A 23 0.68 -36.36 7.66
N ASN A 24 1.66 -37.14 7.22
CA ASN A 24 2.90 -36.64 6.60
C ASN A 24 2.72 -36.11 5.17
N GLY A 25 1.50 -36.15 4.62
CA GLY A 25 1.19 -35.68 3.27
C GLY A 25 0.11 -34.62 3.24
N VAL A 26 -0.14 -33.93 4.35
CA VAL A 26 -1.14 -32.86 4.45
C VAL A 26 -0.59 -31.70 5.26
N TYR A 27 -0.93 -30.47 4.87
CA TYR A 27 -0.52 -29.28 5.61
C TYR A 27 -1.42 -29.08 6.85
N LEU A 28 -1.05 -29.73 7.96
CA LEU A 28 -1.68 -29.58 9.26
C LEU A 28 -0.73 -28.88 10.24
N SER A 29 -1.29 -28.03 11.10
CA SER A 29 -0.59 -27.39 12.22
C SER A 29 -1.45 -27.43 13.48
N LEU A 30 -0.82 -27.42 14.65
CA LEU A 30 -1.48 -27.36 15.94
C LEU A 30 -1.95 -25.93 16.27
N LEU A 31 -1.09 -24.95 16.04
CA LEU A 31 -1.32 -23.53 16.37
C LEU A 31 -1.88 -22.71 15.21
N GLY A 32 -1.99 -23.28 14.01
CA GLY A 32 -2.46 -22.57 12.82
C GLY A 32 -1.39 -21.72 12.12
N THR A 33 -0.11 -21.95 12.39
CA THR A 33 1.01 -21.24 11.77
C THR A 33 2.17 -22.20 11.49
N SER A 34 2.85 -22.07 10.34
CA SER A 34 4.05 -22.87 10.05
C SER A 34 5.25 -22.51 10.93
N ALA A 35 5.21 -21.38 11.63
CA ALA A 35 6.28 -20.98 12.54
C ALA A 35 6.50 -21.99 13.68
N GLU A 36 5.54 -22.87 13.96
CA GLU A 36 5.71 -23.96 14.93
C GLU A 36 6.62 -25.09 14.43
N ASP A 37 6.80 -25.22 13.12
CA ASP A 37 7.52 -26.32 12.46
C ASP A 37 8.68 -25.81 11.59
N GLY A 38 9.40 -24.81 12.10
CA GLY A 38 10.71 -24.39 11.57
C GLY A 38 10.71 -23.19 10.61
N ASP A 39 9.56 -22.68 10.20
CA ASP A 39 9.50 -21.42 9.43
C ASP A 39 9.83 -20.22 10.33
N CYS A 40 10.51 -19.21 9.76
CA CYS A 40 10.86 -17.98 10.46
C CYS A 40 10.33 -16.74 9.74
N GLY A 41 10.13 -15.66 10.50
CA GLY A 41 9.62 -14.38 10.00
C GLY A 41 10.54 -13.21 10.33
N GLN A 42 10.55 -12.20 9.45
CA GLN A 42 11.29 -10.96 9.67
C GLN A 42 10.47 -9.75 9.21
N VAL A 43 10.54 -8.65 9.97
CA VAL A 43 9.90 -7.38 9.63
C VAL A 43 10.36 -6.91 8.24
N GLY A 44 9.42 -6.50 7.39
CA GLY A 44 9.71 -6.02 6.03
C GLY A 44 9.92 -7.11 4.97
N ARG A 45 9.66 -8.39 5.28
CA ARG A 45 9.71 -9.51 4.31
C ARG A 45 8.36 -9.93 3.73
N GLY A 46 7.29 -9.27 4.14
CA GLY A 46 5.93 -9.59 3.70
C GLY A 46 5.34 -8.53 2.77
N ASN A 47 4.08 -8.21 3.02
CA ASN A 47 3.32 -7.23 2.27
C ASN A 47 3.92 -5.82 2.38
N ARG A 48 3.63 -4.99 1.38
CA ARG A 48 3.78 -3.53 1.49
C ARG A 48 2.60 -2.96 2.28
N VAL A 49 2.63 -1.66 2.58
CA VAL A 49 1.60 -0.99 3.40
C VAL A 49 0.18 -1.08 2.84
N ASN A 50 0.03 -1.40 1.55
CA ASN A 50 -1.26 -1.65 0.89
C ASN A 50 -1.75 -3.12 0.96
N GLY A 51 -1.03 -4.00 1.68
CA GLY A 51 -1.45 -5.38 1.93
C GLY A 51 -1.09 -6.39 0.84
N ILE A 52 -0.30 -6.02 -0.17
CA ILE A 52 0.14 -6.92 -1.24
C ILE A 52 1.64 -6.80 -1.52
N ILE A 53 2.19 -7.76 -2.28
CA ILE A 53 3.54 -7.70 -2.86
C ILE A 53 3.40 -7.44 -4.36
N PRO A 54 3.45 -6.17 -4.81
CA PRO A 54 3.26 -5.85 -6.22
C PRO A 54 4.53 -6.18 -7.02
N LEU A 55 4.43 -7.10 -7.99
CA LEU A 55 5.53 -7.38 -8.92
C LEU A 55 5.61 -6.36 -10.06
N ASN A 56 4.45 -5.80 -10.45
CA ASN A 56 4.33 -4.95 -11.65
C ASN A 56 4.04 -3.48 -11.31
N ARG A 57 4.18 -3.06 -10.05
CA ARG A 57 3.97 -1.67 -9.62
C ARG A 57 5.16 -1.21 -8.77
N PRO A 58 5.55 0.07 -8.83
CA PRO A 58 6.54 0.62 -7.92
C PRO A 58 6.04 0.52 -6.48
N GLY A 59 6.98 0.35 -5.55
CA GLY A 59 6.72 0.33 -4.13
C GLY A 59 7.99 0.64 -3.35
N SER A 60 7.82 1.14 -2.13
CA SER A 60 8.95 1.40 -1.24
C SER A 60 9.52 0.10 -0.67
N SER A 61 10.85 0.08 -0.48
CA SER A 61 11.55 -0.98 0.23
C SER A 61 11.48 -0.85 1.76
N GLU A 62 11.01 0.29 2.28
CA GLU A 62 10.92 0.55 3.72
C GLU A 62 9.91 -0.36 4.42
N ALA A 63 10.29 -0.86 5.59
CA ALA A 63 9.38 -1.57 6.47
C ALA A 63 8.65 -0.58 7.37
N ALA A 64 7.33 -0.52 7.26
CA ALA A 64 6.51 0.39 8.06
C ALA A 64 6.15 -0.16 9.44
N ALA A 65 6.04 -1.49 9.57
CA ALA A 65 5.69 -2.14 10.84
C ALA A 65 6.75 -1.86 11.92
N GLY A 66 6.30 -1.55 13.15
CA GLY A 66 7.16 -1.22 14.29
C GLY A 66 7.83 0.16 14.26
N LYS A 67 7.70 0.93 13.17
CA LYS A 67 8.26 2.28 13.06
C LYS A 67 7.39 3.33 13.76
N ASN A 68 8.03 4.38 14.29
CA ASN A 68 7.37 5.48 14.97
C ASN A 68 6.38 6.21 14.01
N PRO A 69 5.08 6.28 14.34
CA PRO A 69 4.07 6.89 13.47
C PRO A 69 4.14 8.43 13.40
N VAL A 70 4.94 9.09 14.25
CA VAL A 70 5.05 10.55 14.33
C VAL A 70 6.27 11.07 13.57
N SER A 71 7.40 10.37 13.64
CA SER A 71 8.67 10.89 13.11
C SER A 71 9.30 10.02 12.01
N HIS A 72 8.90 8.76 11.86
CA HIS A 72 9.52 7.91 10.85
C HIS A 72 8.88 8.13 9.48
N ILE A 73 9.53 8.95 8.67
CA ILE A 73 9.03 9.36 7.35
C ILE A 73 8.71 8.15 6.45
N GLY A 74 9.54 7.11 6.46
CA GLY A 74 9.28 5.89 5.68
C GLY A 74 7.97 5.17 6.01
N LYS A 75 7.39 5.39 7.21
CA LYS A 75 6.05 4.87 7.55
C LYS A 75 4.97 5.85 7.10
N ILE A 76 5.13 7.10 7.49
CA ILE A 76 4.14 8.16 7.26
C ILE A 76 3.94 8.36 5.76
N TYR A 77 5.01 8.59 5.00
CA TYR A 77 4.93 8.85 3.56
C TYR A 77 4.43 7.64 2.79
N ASN A 78 4.84 6.42 3.15
CA ASN A 78 4.33 5.23 2.47
C ASN A 78 2.82 5.08 2.61
N LEU A 79 2.25 5.36 3.79
CA LEU A 79 0.80 5.28 3.98
C LEU A 79 0.09 6.48 3.34
N LEU A 80 0.68 7.67 3.44
CA LEU A 80 0.13 8.91 2.90
C LEU A 80 0.07 8.88 1.36
N THR A 81 1.09 8.34 0.69
CA THR A 81 1.10 8.21 -0.78
C THR A 81 -0.08 7.38 -1.29
N TYR A 82 -0.42 6.27 -0.62
CA TYR A 82 -1.60 5.48 -0.98
C TYR A 82 -2.91 6.20 -0.67
N LYS A 83 -2.98 6.99 0.41
CA LYS A 83 -4.16 7.82 0.73
C LYS A 83 -4.39 8.89 -0.34
N ILE A 84 -3.35 9.64 -0.69
CA ILE A 84 -3.40 10.65 -1.77
C ILE A 84 -3.77 9.98 -3.09
N ALA A 85 -3.10 8.89 -3.47
CA ALA A 85 -3.38 8.18 -4.72
C ALA A 85 -4.84 7.70 -4.79
N SER A 86 -5.37 7.19 -3.67
CA SER A 86 -6.77 6.76 -3.57
C SER A 86 -7.72 7.94 -3.78
N ARG A 87 -7.49 9.09 -3.13
CA ARG A 87 -8.33 10.27 -3.28
C ARG A 87 -8.29 10.84 -4.70
N VAL A 88 -7.10 10.96 -5.28
CA VAL A 88 -6.95 11.39 -6.69
C VAL A 88 -7.77 10.49 -7.62
N TYR A 89 -7.73 9.17 -7.41
CA TYR A 89 -8.51 8.24 -8.21
C TYR A 89 -10.02 8.37 -7.97
N THR A 90 -10.48 8.45 -6.71
CA THR A 90 -11.91 8.45 -6.37
C THR A 90 -12.60 9.79 -6.63
N ASP A 91 -11.95 10.89 -6.31
CA ASP A 91 -12.56 12.22 -6.26
C ASP A 91 -12.66 12.84 -7.67
N LEU A 92 -11.70 12.49 -8.54
CA LEU A 92 -11.67 12.98 -9.92
C LEU A 92 -12.44 12.07 -10.87
N GLY A 93 -12.39 10.75 -10.65
CA GLY A 93 -13.16 9.75 -11.41
C GLY A 93 -12.84 9.64 -12.91
N ASN A 94 -11.88 10.44 -13.40
CA ASN A 94 -11.50 10.55 -14.80
C ASN A 94 -9.99 10.37 -15.02
N VAL A 95 -9.30 9.85 -14.00
CA VAL A 95 -7.88 9.47 -14.03
C VAL A 95 -7.77 7.96 -13.80
N GLY A 96 -6.82 7.34 -14.48
CA GLY A 96 -6.57 5.91 -14.39
C GLY A 96 -5.51 5.57 -13.34
N ASP A 97 -4.53 4.76 -13.72
CA ASP A 97 -3.42 4.37 -12.83
C ASP A 97 -2.75 5.61 -12.25
N THR A 98 -2.75 5.72 -10.91
CA THR A 98 -2.21 6.86 -10.16
C THR A 98 -1.10 6.40 -9.21
N TYR A 99 0.02 7.10 -9.26
CA TYR A 99 1.20 6.86 -8.45
C TYR A 99 1.62 8.16 -7.78
N VAL A 100 2.00 8.07 -6.51
CA VAL A 100 2.45 9.21 -5.71
C VAL A 100 3.80 8.88 -5.10
N TRP A 101 4.77 9.77 -5.27
CA TRP A 101 6.07 9.71 -4.62
C TRP A 101 6.23 10.92 -3.72
N LEU A 102 6.57 10.65 -2.46
CA LEU A 102 6.99 11.66 -1.50
C LEU A 102 8.44 11.37 -1.14
N LEU A 103 9.31 12.36 -1.35
CA LEU A 103 10.71 12.29 -0.97
C LEU A 103 10.98 13.32 0.12
N SER A 104 11.55 12.89 1.24
CA SER A 104 12.03 13.78 2.29
C SER A 104 13.54 13.98 2.19
N GLN A 105 14.00 15.10 2.71
CA GLN A 105 15.39 15.31 3.07
C GLN A 105 15.56 15.16 4.58
N ILE A 106 16.63 14.49 5.03
CA ILE A 106 16.90 14.33 6.47
C ILE A 106 17.04 15.72 7.11
N GLY A 107 16.33 15.94 8.22
CA GLY A 107 16.30 17.21 8.95
C GLY A 107 15.15 18.14 8.55
N SER A 108 14.42 17.83 7.46
CA SER A 108 13.20 18.55 7.10
C SER A 108 12.01 18.09 7.95
N PRO A 109 11.07 19.00 8.27
CA PRO A 109 9.77 18.65 8.83
C PRO A 109 9.01 17.63 7.96
N VAL A 110 8.15 16.82 8.58
CA VAL A 110 7.38 15.76 7.90
C VAL A 110 6.30 16.32 6.96
N ASP A 111 5.84 17.53 7.21
CA ASP A 111 4.91 18.28 6.35
C ASP A 111 5.63 19.02 5.20
N GLN A 112 6.97 18.95 5.13
CA GLN A 112 7.78 19.63 4.12
C GLN A 112 8.61 18.64 3.29
N PRO A 113 7.97 17.82 2.43
CA PRO A 113 8.68 16.95 1.51
C PRO A 113 9.55 17.77 0.54
N HIS A 114 10.72 17.23 0.21
CA HIS A 114 11.61 17.80 -0.79
C HIS A 114 11.05 17.63 -2.21
N ILE A 115 10.36 16.52 -2.47
CA ILE A 115 9.65 16.28 -3.73
C ILE A 115 8.29 15.68 -3.43
N ILE A 116 7.27 16.22 -4.09
CA ILE A 116 5.95 15.59 -4.27
C ILE A 116 5.80 15.36 -5.77
N ALA A 117 5.65 14.11 -6.18
CA ALA A 117 5.36 13.76 -7.58
C ALA A 117 4.08 12.93 -7.65
N VAL A 118 3.14 13.34 -8.49
CA VAL A 118 1.93 12.59 -8.82
C VAL A 118 1.97 12.25 -10.30
N GLN A 119 1.97 10.97 -10.64
CA GLN A 119 1.86 10.48 -12.01
C GLN A 119 0.53 9.76 -12.14
N CYS A 120 -0.30 10.22 -13.07
CA CYS A 120 -1.55 9.56 -13.39
C CYS A 120 -1.73 9.41 -14.91
N THR A 121 -2.39 8.34 -15.32
CA THR A 121 -2.80 8.16 -16.71
C THR A 121 -4.15 8.82 -16.95
N SER A 122 -4.34 9.46 -18.10
CA SER A 122 -5.64 9.98 -18.53
C SER A 122 -6.54 8.84 -19.01
N GLU A 123 -7.79 8.80 -18.56
CA GLU A 123 -8.83 7.98 -19.18
C GLU A 123 -9.64 8.86 -20.15
N ASN A 124 -10.00 8.35 -21.32
CA ASN A 124 -10.96 8.98 -22.25
C ASN A 124 -10.60 10.41 -22.74
N GLY A 125 -9.32 10.71 -22.99
CA GLY A 125 -8.92 11.97 -23.63
C GLY A 125 -9.04 13.21 -22.73
N VAL A 126 -9.02 13.02 -21.41
CA VAL A 126 -8.99 14.11 -20.43
C VAL A 126 -7.68 14.88 -20.56
N ASP A 127 -7.81 16.21 -20.63
CA ASP A 127 -6.68 17.13 -20.59
C ASP A 127 -6.11 17.20 -19.18
N MET A 128 -4.87 16.70 -19.03
CA MET A 128 -4.16 16.68 -17.75
C MET A 128 -3.92 18.08 -17.18
N ALA A 129 -3.82 19.11 -18.03
CA ALA A 129 -3.66 20.49 -17.55
C ALA A 129 -4.89 20.96 -16.76
N SER A 130 -6.08 20.48 -17.12
CA SER A 130 -7.32 20.79 -16.40
C SER A 130 -7.47 20.04 -15.07
N VAL A 131 -6.75 18.92 -14.92
CA VAL A 131 -6.82 18.04 -13.75
C VAL A 131 -5.76 18.39 -12.71
N GLN A 132 -4.59 18.85 -13.15
CA GLN A 132 -3.46 19.18 -12.29
C GLN A 132 -3.82 20.09 -11.11
N PRO A 133 -4.61 21.19 -11.26
CA PRO A 133 -4.98 22.02 -10.11
C PRO A 133 -5.76 21.24 -9.05
N LYS A 134 -6.68 20.36 -9.46
CA LYS A 134 -7.47 19.54 -8.52
C LYS A 134 -6.62 18.50 -7.80
N ILE A 135 -5.59 17.96 -8.46
CA ILE A 135 -4.61 17.07 -7.82
C ILE A 135 -3.84 17.84 -6.76
N ASN A 136 -3.41 19.08 -7.07
CA ASN A 136 -2.73 19.92 -6.10
C ASN A 136 -3.63 20.21 -4.88
N ASP A 137 -4.91 20.54 -5.10
CA ASP A 137 -5.87 20.76 -4.01
C ASP A 137 -6.00 19.53 -3.09
N ILE A 138 -6.04 18.32 -3.66
CA ILE A 138 -6.09 17.06 -2.89
C ILE A 138 -4.80 16.86 -2.09
N VAL A 139 -3.64 17.12 -2.71
CA VAL A 139 -2.35 16.98 -2.04
C VAL A 139 -2.24 17.98 -0.88
N GLU A 140 -2.55 19.25 -1.13
CA GLU A 140 -2.52 20.31 -0.12
C GLU A 140 -3.47 19.97 1.04
N ASP A 141 -4.70 19.56 0.75
CA ASP A 141 -5.66 19.16 1.79
C ASP A 141 -5.18 17.96 2.64
N GLU A 142 -4.44 17.01 2.04
CA GLU A 142 -3.84 15.90 2.79
C GLU A 142 -2.69 16.34 3.70
N PHE A 143 -1.90 17.35 3.29
CA PHE A 143 -0.84 17.92 4.12
C PHE A 143 -1.39 18.86 5.21
N ASP A 144 -2.42 19.66 4.91
CA ASP A 144 -3.13 20.50 5.89
C ASP A 144 -3.76 19.68 7.03
N HIS A 145 -4.14 18.44 6.72
CA HIS A 145 -4.72 17.50 7.68
C HIS A 145 -3.75 16.39 8.12
N LEU A 146 -2.44 16.59 7.94
CA LEU A 146 -1.42 15.57 8.28
C LEU A 146 -1.45 15.18 9.76
N ASP A 147 -1.70 16.12 10.67
CA ASP A 147 -1.79 15.85 12.11
C ASP A 147 -2.90 14.84 12.44
N ARG A 148 -4.05 14.97 11.77
CA ARG A 148 -5.16 14.03 11.92
C ARG A 148 -4.78 12.65 11.38
N PHE A 149 -4.06 12.61 10.26
CA PHE A 149 -3.55 11.36 9.71
C PHE A 149 -2.56 10.68 10.66
N ILE A 150 -1.65 11.43 11.27
CA ILE A 150 -0.72 10.92 12.29
C ILE A 150 -1.47 10.42 13.53
N ASP A 151 -2.48 11.15 14.00
CA ASP A 151 -3.33 10.71 15.12
C ASP A 151 -4.07 9.40 14.82
N ASP A 152 -4.57 9.24 13.59
CA ASP A 152 -5.19 7.98 13.14
C ASP A 152 -4.17 6.83 13.04
N LEU A 153 -2.91 7.11 12.69
CA LEU A 153 -1.82 6.13 12.74
C LEU A 153 -1.49 5.72 14.18
N ILE A 154 -1.43 6.67 15.12
CA ILE A 154 -1.17 6.40 16.55
C ILE A 154 -2.30 5.53 17.13
N LYS A 155 -3.55 5.84 16.78
CA LYS A 155 -4.74 5.10 17.23
C LYS A 155 -4.92 3.75 16.54
N GLY A 156 -4.06 3.40 15.59
CA GLY A 156 -4.13 2.13 14.85
C GLY A 156 -5.35 2.01 13.93
N LYS A 157 -5.98 3.13 13.55
CA LYS A 157 -7.13 3.13 12.63
C LYS A 157 -6.71 2.84 11.19
N ILE A 158 -5.44 3.12 10.88
CA ILE A 158 -4.82 2.82 9.60
C ILE A 158 -3.96 1.58 9.80
N ALA A 159 -4.37 0.47 9.18
CA ALA A 159 -3.64 -0.78 9.26
C ALA A 159 -2.29 -0.67 8.55
N VAL A 160 -1.26 -1.22 9.18
CA VAL A 160 0.05 -1.45 8.55
C VAL A 160 0.17 -2.96 8.39
N ALA A 161 0.17 -3.41 7.14
CA ALA A 161 0.29 -4.83 6.80
C ALA A 161 1.67 -5.41 7.14
#